data_AF-A0A3F2RUS4-F1
#
_entry.id   AF-A0A3F2RUS4-F1
#
_cell.length_a   1.000
_cell.length_b   1.000
_cell.length_c   1.000
_cell.angle_alpha   90.00
_cell.angle_beta   90.00
_cell.angle_gamma   90.00
#
_symmetry.space_group_name_H-M   'P 1'
#
loop_
_entity.id
_entity.type
_entity.pdbx_description
1 polymer ?
#
loop_
_entity_poly.entity_id
_entity_poly.type
_entity_poly.pdbx_seq_one_letter_code
_entity_poly.pdbx_strand_id
1 'polypeptide(L)'
;MFVYGEVPSSVSLLLQCGYRSKACTNHRATKLDGNLHKLCEFHRRKANLNQQKLHKRHREERALYEDVRPPKMRPAKKFRPSFQPTVEPAFPKLSLEDMDILDLLLFDMQPQSLPPLESFLPDPSATVDNNSVPA
;
A
#
# COMPACT_ATOMS: atom_id res chain seq x y z
N MET A 1 26.38 35.77 -16.72
CA MET A 1 25.11 36.29 -16.17
C MET A 1 24.24 35.07 -15.85
N PHE A 2 24.29 34.58 -14.61
CA PHE A 2 23.42 33.48 -14.20
C PHE A 2 22.05 34.07 -13.91
N VAL A 3 21.08 33.73 -14.74
CA VAL A 3 19.68 34.11 -14.56
C VAL A 3 19.20 33.38 -13.30
N TYR A 4 18.94 34.11 -12.22
CA TYR A 4 18.33 33.55 -11.04
C TYR A 4 16.94 33.04 -11.42
N GLY A 5 16.81 31.72 -11.56
CA GLY A 5 15.52 31.09 -11.76
C GLY A 5 14.63 31.40 -10.57
N GLU A 6 13.45 31.97 -10.84
CA GLU A 6 12.43 32.24 -9.84
C GLU A 6 12.19 30.97 -9.02
N VAL A 7 12.51 31.03 -7.72
CA VAL A 7 12.26 29.92 -6.80
C VAL A 7 10.74 29.81 -6.70
N PRO A 8 10.13 28.69 -7.14
CA PRO A 8 8.69 28.55 -7.05
C PRO A 8 8.30 28.60 -5.57
N SER A 9 7.51 29.61 -5.21
CA SER A 9 6.90 29.71 -3.89
C SER A 9 6.23 28.38 -3.52
N SER A 10 6.30 27.99 -2.25
CA SER A 10 5.70 26.75 -1.74
C SER A 10 4.22 26.62 -2.11
N VAL A 11 3.52 27.74 -2.25
CA VAL A 11 2.12 27.82 -2.71
C VAL A 11 1.96 27.39 -4.17
N SER A 12 2.91 27.73 -5.04
CA SER A 12 2.89 27.37 -6.47
C SER A 12 2.95 25.86 -6.67
N LEU A 13 3.80 25.17 -5.88
CA LEU A 13 3.91 23.71 -5.92
C LEU A 13 2.64 22.99 -5.46
N LEU A 14 1.88 23.59 -4.53
CA LEU A 14 0.61 23.04 -4.06
C LEU A 14 -0.49 23.10 -5.11
N LEU A 15 -0.45 24.09 -6.02
CA LEU A 15 -1.41 24.26 -7.10
C LEU A 15 -1.03 23.45 -8.35
N GLN A 16 0.21 22.97 -8.44
CA GLN A 16 0.72 22.25 -9.60
C GLN A 16 0.31 20.77 -9.60
N CYS A 17 0.10 20.23 -10.81
CA CYS A 17 -0.22 18.83 -11.03
C CYS A 17 0.85 17.87 -10.50
N GLY A 18 0.47 16.93 -9.63
CA GLY A 18 1.35 15.90 -9.07
C GLY A 18 1.63 14.70 -9.98
N TYR A 19 1.77 14.90 -11.30
CA TYR A 19 2.09 13.80 -12.22
C TYR A 19 3.57 13.40 -12.06
N ARG A 20 3.83 12.11 -11.78
CA ARG A 20 5.16 11.67 -11.32
C ARG A 20 6.17 11.45 -12.45
N SER A 21 5.74 10.98 -13.62
CA SER A 21 6.67 10.58 -14.68
C SER A 21 7.31 11.76 -15.40
N LYS A 22 6.59 12.89 -15.55
CA LYS A 22 7.09 14.12 -16.15
C LYS A 22 6.58 15.32 -15.37
N ALA A 23 7.45 16.28 -15.06
CA ALA A 23 7.03 17.51 -14.42
C ALA A 23 5.95 18.20 -15.28
N CYS A 24 4.78 18.42 -14.69
CA CYS A 24 3.63 19.01 -15.37
C CYS A 24 3.37 20.38 -14.76
N THR A 25 3.43 21.43 -15.56
CA THR A 25 3.22 22.83 -15.13
C THR A 25 1.76 23.23 -15.02
N ASN A 26 0.83 22.38 -15.47
CA ASN A 26 -0.59 22.66 -15.41
C ASN A 26 -1.10 22.65 -13.96
N HIS A 27 -2.08 23.50 -13.67
CA HIS A 27 -2.72 23.56 -12.37
C HIS A 27 -3.59 22.32 -12.12
N ARG A 28 -3.77 22.00 -10.84
CA ARG A 28 -4.69 20.96 -10.37
C ARG A 28 -6.11 21.28 -10.80
N ALA A 29 -6.83 20.25 -11.25
CA ALA A 29 -8.25 20.42 -11.58
C ALA A 29 -9.08 20.57 -10.30
N THR A 30 -10.22 21.23 -10.39
CA THR A 30 -11.17 21.37 -9.27
C THR A 30 -12.23 20.27 -9.35
N LYS A 31 -12.55 19.64 -8.22
CA LYS A 31 -13.71 18.76 -8.07
C LYS A 31 -15.00 19.57 -8.11
N LEU A 32 -16.14 18.90 -8.26
CA LEU A 32 -17.46 19.51 -8.08
C LEU A 32 -17.62 20.09 -6.67
N ASP A 33 -17.01 19.46 -5.68
CA ASP A 33 -17.03 19.91 -4.28
C ASP A 33 -16.13 21.13 -4.00
N GLY A 34 -15.50 21.71 -5.03
CA GLY A 34 -14.56 22.83 -4.89
C GLY A 34 -13.13 22.44 -4.46
N ASN A 35 -12.92 21.19 -4.02
CA ASN A 35 -11.60 20.69 -3.63
C ASN A 35 -10.69 20.40 -4.82
N LEU A 36 -9.38 20.66 -4.71
CA LEU A 36 -8.42 20.35 -5.77
C LEU A 36 -8.15 18.85 -5.91
N HIS A 37 -8.12 18.37 -7.14
CA HIS A 37 -7.60 17.06 -7.50
C HIS A 37 -6.06 17.02 -7.34
N LYS A 38 -5.49 15.81 -7.29
CA LYS A 38 -4.02 15.64 -7.31
C LYS A 38 -3.38 15.93 -8.67
N LEU A 39 -4.17 15.83 -9.74
CA LEU A 39 -3.74 15.95 -11.13
C LEU A 39 -4.46 17.11 -11.83
N CYS A 40 -3.87 17.62 -12.90
CA CYS A 40 -4.54 18.53 -13.82
C CYS A 40 -5.62 17.82 -14.65
N GLU A 41 -6.44 18.63 -15.34
CA GLU A 41 -7.53 18.16 -16.21
C GLU A 41 -7.06 17.16 -17.26
N PHE A 42 -5.93 17.46 -17.91
CA PHE A 42 -5.34 16.62 -18.94
C PHE A 42 -4.95 15.24 -18.40
N HIS A 43 -4.21 15.19 -17.29
CA HIS A 43 -3.78 13.93 -16.70
C HIS A 43 -4.93 13.14 -16.07
N ARG A 44 -5.96 13.81 -15.53
CA ARG A 44 -7.17 13.13 -15.05
C ARG A 44 -7.89 12.40 -16.18
N ARG A 45 -8.11 13.06 -17.32
CA ARG A 45 -8.73 12.44 -18.49
C ARG A 45 -7.90 11.29 -19.05
N LYS A 46 -6.58 11.46 -19.13
CA LYS A 46 -5.66 10.40 -19.57
C LYS A 46 -5.69 9.17 -18.65
N ALA A 47 -5.72 9.38 -17.33
CA ALA A 47 -5.84 8.31 -16.35
C ALA A 47 -7.16 7.54 -16.51
N ASN A 48 -8.28 8.25 -16.66
CA ASN A 48 -9.59 7.64 -16.88
C ASN A 48 -9.61 6.79 -18.16
N LEU A 49 -9.05 7.30 -19.26
CA LEU A 49 -8.96 6.56 -20.51
C LEU A 49 -8.09 5.29 -20.36
N ASN A 50 -6.98 5.38 -19.62
CA ASN A 50 -6.13 4.23 -19.35
C ASN A 50 -6.87 3.17 -18.52
N GLN A 51 -7.56 3.59 -17.45
CA GLN A 51 -8.39 2.70 -16.64
C GLN A 51 -9.46 2.00 -17.49
N GLN A 52 -10.17 2.73 -18.35
CA GLN A 52 -11.17 2.15 -19.24
C GLN A 52 -10.56 1.10 -20.19
N LYS A 53 -9.40 1.40 -20.79
CA LYS A 53 -8.67 0.44 -21.64
C LYS A 53 -8.26 -0.81 -20.87
N LEU A 54 -7.74 -0.65 -19.65
CA LEU A 54 -7.37 -1.75 -18.77
C LEU A 54 -8.58 -2.63 -18.44
N HIS A 55 -9.70 -2.01 -18.04
CA HIS A 55 -10.95 -2.74 -17.75
C HIS A 55 -11.51 -3.47 -18.97
N LYS A 56 -11.42 -2.87 -20.16
CA LYS A 56 -11.82 -3.50 -21.42
C LYS A 56 -10.98 -4.76 -21.68
N ARG A 57 -9.66 -4.65 -21.60
CA ARG A 57 -8.74 -5.79 -21.75
C ARG A 57 -9.02 -6.90 -20.74
N HIS A 58 -9.21 -6.58 -19.47
CA HIS A 58 -9.56 -7.59 -18.45
C HIS A 58 -10.93 -8.24 -18.70
N ARG A 59 -11.90 -7.52 -19.29
CA ARG A 59 -13.19 -8.10 -19.66
C ARG A 59 -13.03 -9.08 -20.83
N GLU A 60 -12.25 -8.71 -21.84
CA GLU A 60 -11.96 -9.56 -23.00
C GLU A 60 -11.20 -10.83 -22.61
N GLU A 61 -10.15 -10.69 -21.79
CA GLU A 61 -9.38 -11.81 -21.25
C GLU A 61 -10.24 -12.78 -20.45
N ARG A 62 -11.16 -12.27 -19.62
CA ARG A 62 -12.13 -13.12 -18.92
C ARG A 62 -13.10 -13.79 -19.87
N ALA A 63 -13.57 -13.10 -20.91
CA ALA A 63 -14.49 -13.68 -21.89
C ALA A 63 -13.84 -14.87 -22.63
N LEU A 64 -12.57 -14.74 -23.03
CA LEU A 64 -11.80 -15.84 -23.63
C LEU A 64 -11.65 -17.04 -22.68
N TYR A 65 -11.49 -16.77 -21.39
CA TYR A 65 -11.35 -17.83 -20.37
C TYR A 65 -12.69 -18.45 -19.97
N GLU A 66 -13.81 -17.75 -20.11
CA GLU A 66 -15.15 -18.28 -19.83
C GLU A 66 -15.71 -19.11 -21.00
N ASP A 67 -15.32 -18.85 -22.25
CA ASP A 67 -15.74 -19.67 -23.42
C ASP A 67 -15.20 -21.12 -23.36
N VAL A 68 -14.12 -21.34 -22.59
CA VAL A 68 -13.51 -22.65 -22.35
C VAL A 68 -14.05 -23.32 -21.08
N ARG A 69 -14.80 -22.61 -20.22
CA ARG A 69 -15.28 -23.15 -18.95
C ARG A 69 -16.76 -23.56 -19.03
N PRO A 70 -17.13 -24.74 -18.50
CA PRO A 70 -18.54 -25.06 -18.30
C PRO A 70 -19.17 -24.00 -17.38
N PRO A 71 -20.48 -23.71 -17.52
CA PRO A 71 -21.13 -22.63 -16.79
C PRO A 71 -20.85 -22.76 -15.30
N LYS A 72 -20.04 -21.85 -14.74
CA LYS A 72 -19.90 -21.76 -13.30
C LYS A 72 -21.27 -21.37 -12.78
N MET A 73 -21.97 -22.32 -12.16
CA MET A 73 -23.11 -22.05 -11.29
C MET A 73 -22.67 -20.91 -10.39
N ARG A 74 -23.19 -19.70 -10.64
CA ARG A 74 -22.99 -18.59 -9.72
C ARG A 74 -23.50 -19.13 -8.39
N PRO A 75 -22.69 -19.16 -7.31
CA PRO A 75 -23.26 -19.52 -6.02
C PRO A 75 -24.44 -18.56 -5.85
N ALA A 76 -25.64 -19.13 -5.69
CA ALA A 76 -26.84 -18.36 -5.45
C ALA A 76 -26.45 -17.29 -4.44
N LYS A 77 -26.78 -16.02 -4.72
CA LYS A 77 -26.53 -14.90 -3.78
C LYS A 77 -26.92 -15.45 -2.42
N LYS A 78 -25.93 -15.79 -1.58
CA LYS A 78 -26.22 -16.17 -0.20
C LYS A 78 -26.97 -14.96 0.29
N PHE A 79 -28.26 -15.15 0.56
CA PHE A 79 -29.13 -14.13 1.12
C PHE A 79 -28.29 -13.46 2.20
N ARG A 80 -27.89 -12.21 1.98
CA ARG A 80 -27.30 -11.42 3.05
C ARG A 80 -28.47 -11.22 3.98
N PRO A 81 -28.49 -11.84 5.18
CA PRO A 81 -29.51 -11.49 6.15
C PRO A 81 -29.40 -9.98 6.31
N SER A 82 -30.49 -9.27 6.03
CA SER A 82 -30.62 -7.92 6.53
C SER A 82 -30.55 -8.07 8.05
N PHE A 83 -29.37 -7.79 8.62
CA PHE A 83 -29.26 -7.61 10.05
C PHE A 83 -30.14 -6.42 10.37
N GLN A 84 -31.36 -6.70 10.85
CA GLN A 84 -32.03 -5.73 11.66
C GLN A 84 -31.21 -5.60 12.94
N PRO A 85 -30.85 -4.39 13.38
CA PRO A 85 -30.15 -4.21 14.64
C PRO A 85 -31.16 -4.48 15.76
N THR A 86 -31.34 -5.74 16.11
CA THR A 86 -31.90 -6.09 17.42
C THR A 86 -30.83 -5.78 18.43
N VAL A 87 -31.03 -4.68 19.16
CA VAL A 87 -30.25 -4.29 20.33
C VAL A 87 -30.46 -5.30 21.45
N GLU A 88 -29.84 -6.47 21.33
CA GLU A 88 -29.47 -7.26 22.49
C GLU A 88 -27.96 -7.43 22.47
N PRO A 89 -27.24 -6.94 23.49
CA PRO A 89 -25.80 -7.16 23.58
C PRO A 89 -25.56 -8.61 23.95
N ALA A 90 -25.56 -9.49 22.96
CA ALA A 90 -24.99 -10.82 23.08
C ALA A 90 -23.46 -10.70 23.09
N PHE A 91 -22.91 -10.16 24.18
CA PHE A 91 -21.54 -10.49 24.56
C PHE A 91 -21.59 -11.94 25.05
N PRO A 92 -20.93 -12.90 24.37
CA PRO A 92 -20.65 -14.17 25.02
C PRO A 92 -19.87 -13.82 26.28
N LYS A 93 -20.43 -14.15 27.45
CA LYS A 93 -19.71 -14.04 28.72
C LYS A 93 -18.57 -15.05 28.64
N LEU A 94 -17.39 -14.56 28.26
CA LEU A 94 -16.15 -15.32 28.33
C LEU A 94 -16.01 -15.80 29.78
N SER A 95 -15.95 -17.11 29.95
CA SER A 95 -15.81 -17.74 31.26
C SER A 95 -14.39 -17.51 31.81
N LEU A 96 -14.18 -17.71 33.11
CA LEU A 96 -12.83 -17.60 33.71
C LEU A 96 -11.82 -18.53 33.00
N GLU A 97 -12.28 -19.69 32.52
CA GLU A 97 -11.47 -20.67 31.79
C GLU A 97 -11.00 -20.11 30.43
N ASP A 98 -11.81 -19.26 29.78
CA ASP A 98 -11.46 -18.61 28.51
C ASP A 98 -10.37 -17.53 28.68
N MET A 99 -10.27 -16.92 29.87
CA MET A 99 -9.23 -15.94 30.18
C MET A 99 -7.86 -16.59 30.37
N ASP A 100 -7.81 -17.78 31.00
CA ASP A 100 -6.57 -18.55 31.18
C ASP A 100 -6.00 -19.03 29.84
N ILE A 101 -6.88 -19.44 28.91
CA ILE A 101 -6.49 -19.81 27.53
C ILE A 101 -5.89 -18.60 26.82
N LEU A 102 -6.49 -17.41 26.99
CA LEU A 102 -6.01 -16.20 26.35
C LEU A 102 -4.66 -15.74 26.93
N ASP A 103 -4.44 -15.95 28.22
CA ASP A 103 -3.15 -15.68 28.88
C ASP A 103 -2.06 -16.62 28.37
N LEU A 104 -2.35 -17.92 28.24
CA LEU A 104 -1.39 -18.90 27.68
C LEU A 104 -0.92 -18.52 26.26
N LEU A 105 -1.84 -18.09 25.40
CA LEU A 105 -1.53 -17.67 24.03
C LEU A 105 -0.78 -16.34 23.97
N LEU A 106 -0.94 -15.49 24.98
CA LEU A 106 -0.27 -14.20 25.07
C LEU A 106 1.17 -14.34 25.60
N PHE A 107 1.43 -15.31 26.47
CA PHE A 107 2.78 -15.60 26.98
C PHE A 107 3.70 -16.26 25.94
N ASP A 108 3.17 -16.99 24.96
CA ASP A 108 3.97 -17.56 23.86
C ASP A 108 4.47 -16.52 22.83
N MET A 109 4.01 -15.26 22.94
CA MET A 109 4.56 -14.12 22.19
C MET A 109 5.56 -13.30 23.00
N GLN A 110 6.38 -13.94 23.85
CA GLN A 110 7.61 -13.33 24.32
C GLN A 110 8.57 -13.12 23.12
N PRO A 111 9.05 -11.89 22.86
CA PRO A 111 10.15 -11.71 21.94
C PRO A 111 11.36 -12.43 22.54
N GLN A 112 11.82 -13.48 21.86
CA GLN A 112 13.14 -14.05 22.10
C GLN A 112 14.12 -12.87 22.17
N SER A 113 14.73 -12.63 23.34
CA SER A 113 15.68 -11.55 23.52
C SER A 113 16.80 -11.76 22.51
N LEU A 114 16.85 -10.92 21.46
CA LEU A 114 17.98 -10.93 20.54
C LEU A 114 19.25 -10.66 21.37
N PRO A 115 20.34 -11.39 21.14
CA PRO A 115 21.59 -11.13 21.84
C PRO A 115 22.04 -9.68 21.57
N PRO A 116 22.69 -9.01 22.54
CA PRO A 116 23.21 -7.65 22.35
C PRO A 116 24.09 -7.57 21.10
N LEU A 117 23.94 -6.48 20.34
CA LEU A 117 24.61 -6.26 19.04
C LEU A 117 26.16 -6.24 19.11
N GLU A 118 26.73 -6.23 20.31
CA GLU A 118 28.16 -6.14 20.58
C GLU A 118 28.93 -7.45 20.29
N SER A 119 28.26 -8.59 20.10
CA SER A 119 28.94 -9.86 19.79
C SER A 119 29.36 -10.02 18.32
N PHE A 120 29.08 -9.03 17.46
CA PHE A 120 29.38 -9.09 16.02
C PHE A 120 30.44 -8.07 15.56
N LEU A 121 31.11 -7.40 16.50
CA LEU A 121 32.28 -6.59 16.15
C LEU A 121 33.52 -7.51 16.08
N PRO A 122 34.25 -7.54 14.95
CA PRO A 122 35.54 -8.21 14.89
C PRO A 122 36.55 -7.46 15.77
N ASP A 123 37.33 -8.21 16.55
CA ASP A 123 38.41 -7.69 17.39
C ASP A 123 39.38 -6.80 16.57
N PRO A 124 39.72 -5.59 17.03
CA PRO A 124 40.65 -4.71 16.33
C PRO A 124 42.12 -5.15 16.43
N SER A 125 42.44 -6.37 16.88
CA SER A 125 43.83 -6.80 17.11
C SER A 125 44.39 -7.81 16.11
N ALA A 126 43.73 -8.07 14.98
CA ALA A 126 44.35 -8.84 13.90
C ALA A 126 45.22 -7.92 13.03
N THR A 127 46.45 -7.66 13.45
CA THR A 127 47.51 -7.15 12.57
C THR A 127 47.74 -8.17 11.46
N VAL A 128 47.20 -7.90 10.26
CA VAL A 128 47.57 -8.63 9.05
C VAL A 128 48.88 -8.05 8.54
N ASP A 129 49.98 -8.69 8.92
CA ASP A 129 51.28 -8.52 8.29
C ASP A 129 51.17 -8.97 6.83
N ASN A 130 51.16 -8.02 5.90
CA ASN A 130 51.32 -8.27 4.47
C ASN A 130 52.67 -7.72 4.00
N ASN A 131 53.74 -8.38 4.43
CA ASN A 131 55.00 -8.39 3.70
C ASN A 131 55.10 -9.73 2.96
N SER A 132 54.82 -9.73 1.66
CA SER A 132 55.31 -10.73 0.70
C SER A 132 55.07 -10.23 -0.72
N VAL A 133 55.99 -9.39 -1.19
CA VAL A 133 56.33 -9.32 -2.61
C VAL A 133 57.37 -10.42 -2.86
N PRO A 134 57.21 -11.27 -3.88
CA PRO A 134 58.38 -11.80 -4.56
C PRO A 134 58.38 -11.47 -6.07
N ALA A 135 59.52 -10.88 -6.43
CA ALA A 135 60.25 -10.77 -7.70
C ALA A 135 59.64 -11.34 -8.99
#